data_AF-A0A2P6U325-F1
#
_entry.id   AF-A0A2P6U325-F1
#
_cell.length_a   1.000
_cell.length_b   1.000
_cell.length_c   1.000
_cell.angle_alpha   90.00
_cell.angle_beta   90.00
_cell.angle_gamma   90.00
#
_symmetry.space_group_name_H-M   'P 1'
#
loop_
_entity.id
_entity.type
_entity.pdbx_description
1 polymer ?
#
loop_
_entity_poly.entity_id
_entity_poly.type
_entity_poly.pdbx_seq_one_letter_code
_entity_poly.pdbx_strand_id
1 'polypeptide(L)'
;MLTVSLRAPLRFAQLGVPRRRGLAAAAGGGGREARSSRYSGIVPRQAPAAAGQPAAPPPPPPPRRSPRPAQPPTSQAPPPPQRAPAAAQRPTAQQQAPQAQHRGSHGSQGALQPSDAPIVSSRQWLLGLVPRQQFRVVGVSFDDRQSLIPLLQKDQAVACVREPDNPHDPNAVAVRTLDGRNLGYIPRDRTVLFSQDLCFGHVQSAGRQGEEGLWGFNIVTQPTVPPVEVHAWPAALRPHLNLASQLARDEAWQRLQQDAFARAQGRCEVTSAFLESPAAAVAPRWQCDEPARVLRLVGLRAEAPEVQQVGALLELRAHNPSAAGHAAALLQQLNGWSPADVQLYLAHIDHLAAARSSQQGWRLDLQWLQERGVALPPPLAALAGGR
;
A
#
# COMPACT_ATOMS: atom_id res chain seq x y z
N MET A 1 -20.01 13.62 29.02
CA MET A 1 -19.51 12.39 29.68
C MET A 1 -20.44 11.25 29.32
N LEU A 2 -20.07 10.42 28.36
CA LEU A 2 -20.82 9.24 27.94
C LEU A 2 -19.81 8.10 27.80
N THR A 3 -19.80 7.23 28.80
CA THR A 3 -18.90 6.09 28.93
C THR A 3 -19.50 4.93 28.18
N VAL A 4 -18.94 4.56 27.02
CA VAL A 4 -19.31 3.32 26.32
C VAL A 4 -18.45 2.19 26.87
N SER A 5 -19.10 1.33 27.64
CA SER A 5 -18.53 0.15 28.28
C SER A 5 -18.34 -0.97 27.26
N LEU A 6 -17.09 -1.34 26.96
CA LEU A 6 -16.76 -2.52 26.17
C LEU A 6 -16.69 -3.75 27.10
N ARG A 7 -17.59 -4.70 26.88
CA ARG A 7 -17.64 -5.98 27.58
C ARG A 7 -16.39 -6.84 27.32
N ALA A 8 -16.04 -7.59 28.36
CA ALA A 8 -14.84 -8.40 28.59
C ALA A 8 -14.52 -9.48 27.52
N PRO A 9 -13.25 -9.94 27.45
CA PRO A 9 -12.84 -11.01 26.54
C PRO A 9 -13.22 -12.41 27.07
N LEU A 10 -13.61 -13.28 26.12
CA LEU A 10 -13.78 -14.72 26.32
C LEU A 10 -12.43 -15.36 26.67
N ARG A 11 -12.36 -16.06 27.81
CA ARG A 11 -11.22 -16.89 28.21
C ARG A 11 -11.24 -18.21 27.43
N PHE A 12 -10.15 -18.52 26.71
CA PHE A 12 -9.90 -19.85 26.19
C PHE A 12 -8.95 -20.62 27.12
N ALA A 13 -9.37 -21.84 27.47
CA ALA A 13 -8.61 -22.77 28.29
C ALA A 13 -7.44 -23.38 27.50
N GLN A 14 -6.26 -23.41 28.13
CA GLN A 14 -5.07 -24.08 27.62
C GLN A 14 -5.22 -25.60 27.78
N LEU A 15 -5.07 -26.35 26.68
CA LEU A 15 -4.80 -27.79 26.72
C LEU A 15 -3.49 -28.05 25.97
N GLY A 16 -2.56 -28.71 26.66
CA GLY A 16 -1.21 -28.97 26.20
C GLY A 16 -1.12 -30.01 25.10
N VAL A 17 -0.09 -29.89 24.26
CA VAL A 17 0.27 -30.84 23.21
C VAL A 17 1.76 -31.21 23.37
N PRO A 18 2.14 -32.50 23.21
CA PRO A 18 3.48 -32.97 23.50
C PRO A 18 4.46 -32.75 22.34
N ARG A 19 5.74 -32.57 22.70
CA ARG A 19 6.89 -32.44 21.79
C ARG A 19 7.10 -33.72 20.97
N ARG A 20 7.27 -33.59 19.64
CA ARG A 20 7.87 -34.62 18.79
C ARG A 20 9.25 -34.19 18.29
N ARG A 21 10.19 -35.14 18.40
CA ARG A 21 11.57 -35.14 17.90
C ARG A 21 11.63 -35.76 16.50
N GLY A 22 12.66 -35.39 15.75
CA GLY A 22 13.17 -36.07 14.53
C GLY A 22 12.92 -35.24 13.28
N LEU A 23 13.81 -35.11 12.30
CA LEU A 23 15.02 -35.87 11.97
C LEU A 23 15.91 -35.00 11.08
N ALA A 24 17.22 -35.21 11.18
CA ALA A 24 18.25 -34.57 10.38
C ALA A 24 18.23 -35.07 8.93
N ALA A 25 18.50 -34.17 7.97
CA ALA A 25 18.83 -34.51 6.60
C ALA A 25 20.19 -33.88 6.24
N ALA A 26 21.09 -34.74 5.80
CA ALA A 26 22.40 -34.41 5.27
C ALA A 26 22.27 -33.85 3.85
N ALA A 27 23.12 -32.86 3.51
CA ALA A 27 23.36 -32.48 2.13
C ALA A 27 24.86 -32.32 1.92
N GLY A 28 25.38 -33.09 0.96
CA GLY A 28 26.77 -33.15 0.55
C GLY A 28 27.18 -32.00 -0.36
N GLY A 29 28.49 -31.92 -0.54
CA GLY A 29 29.20 -30.85 -1.23
C GLY A 29 29.19 -30.93 -2.75
N GLY A 30 29.68 -29.84 -3.34
CA GLY A 30 29.87 -29.68 -4.77
C GLY A 30 30.44 -28.30 -5.06
N GLY A 31 31.78 -28.18 -4.99
CA GLY A 31 32.47 -26.96 -5.38
C GLY A 31 32.47 -26.75 -6.89
N ARG A 32 32.63 -25.49 -7.32
CA ARG A 32 33.20 -25.12 -8.63
C ARG A 32 33.68 -23.67 -8.66
N GLU A 33 35.00 -23.57 -8.72
CA GLU A 33 35.84 -22.68 -9.54
C GLU A 33 35.42 -21.23 -9.81
N ALA A 34 36.25 -20.35 -9.27
CA ALA A 34 36.39 -18.96 -9.63
C ALA A 34 37.00 -18.80 -11.04
N ARG A 35 36.44 -17.90 -11.85
CA ARG A 35 37.14 -17.28 -12.99
C ARG A 35 37.16 -15.76 -12.85
N SER A 36 38.37 -15.29 -12.63
CA SER A 36 38.84 -13.91 -12.72
C SER A 36 38.55 -13.32 -14.09
N SER A 37 37.89 -12.16 -14.13
CA SER A 37 37.83 -11.31 -15.33
C SER A 37 38.41 -9.94 -15.00
N ARG A 38 39.38 -9.54 -15.82
CA ARG A 38 40.28 -8.41 -15.64
C ARG A 38 39.57 -7.10 -15.98
N TYR A 39 39.69 -6.15 -15.06
CA TYR A 39 39.48 -4.72 -15.27
C TYR A 39 40.40 -4.20 -16.39
N SER A 40 39.84 -3.50 -17.38
CA SER A 40 40.57 -2.60 -18.27
C SER A 40 40.05 -1.20 -18.06
N GLY A 41 40.97 -0.28 -17.72
CA GLY A 41 40.69 1.10 -17.37
C GLY A 41 40.22 1.93 -18.56
N ILE A 42 39.19 2.73 -18.32
CA ILE A 42 38.77 3.82 -19.20
C ILE A 42 39.04 5.13 -18.45
N VAL A 43 39.90 5.94 -19.04
CA VAL A 43 40.27 7.29 -18.59
C VAL A 43 39.09 8.24 -18.84
N PRO A 44 38.62 9.02 -17.86
CA PRO A 44 37.59 10.01 -18.12
C PRO A 44 38.20 11.24 -18.82
N ARG A 45 37.66 11.57 -20.00
CA ARG A 45 37.91 12.83 -20.71
C ARG A 45 37.31 14.00 -19.92
N GLN A 46 38.10 15.04 -19.70
CA GLN A 46 37.67 16.33 -19.17
C GLN A 46 36.65 16.98 -20.10
N ALA A 47 35.53 17.44 -19.54
CA ALA A 47 34.53 18.24 -20.22
C ALA A 47 34.96 19.72 -20.29
N PRO A 48 34.77 20.41 -21.43
CA PRO A 48 35.07 21.84 -21.52
C PRO A 48 34.03 22.68 -20.77
N ALA A 49 34.50 23.79 -20.21
CA ALA A 49 33.74 24.77 -19.44
C ALA A 49 32.60 25.41 -20.25
N ALA A 50 31.44 25.52 -19.60
CA ALA A 50 30.23 26.13 -20.15
C ALA A 50 30.39 27.65 -20.28
N ALA A 51 30.21 28.16 -21.50
CA ALA A 51 30.00 29.59 -21.75
C ALA A 51 28.57 29.98 -21.33
N GLY A 52 28.46 31.10 -20.60
CA GLY A 52 27.21 31.58 -20.01
C GLY A 52 26.12 31.88 -21.04
N GLN A 53 24.94 31.33 -20.81
CA GLN A 53 23.71 31.73 -21.51
C GLN A 53 23.14 33.00 -20.87
N PRO A 54 22.70 34.00 -21.64
CA PRO A 54 22.04 35.19 -21.12
C PRO A 54 20.66 34.85 -20.57
N ALA A 55 20.27 35.54 -19.49
CA ALA A 55 18.99 35.37 -18.81
C ALA A 55 17.79 35.55 -19.74
N ALA A 56 16.83 34.62 -19.67
CA ALA A 56 15.58 34.70 -20.41
C ALA A 56 14.74 35.91 -19.93
N PRO A 57 14.06 36.64 -20.83
CA PRO A 57 13.19 37.74 -20.46
C PRO A 57 11.96 37.23 -19.67
N PRO A 58 11.40 38.06 -18.77
CA PRO A 58 10.25 37.69 -17.98
C PRO A 58 9.01 37.43 -18.86
N PRO A 59 8.12 36.50 -18.46
CA PRO A 59 6.92 36.19 -19.22
C PRO A 59 5.94 37.37 -19.24
N PRO A 60 5.17 37.54 -20.33
CA PRO A 60 4.18 38.60 -20.44
C PRO A 60 3.05 38.42 -19.41
N PRO A 61 2.44 39.53 -18.95
CA PRO A 61 1.34 39.47 -18.00
C PRO A 61 0.11 38.77 -18.60
N PRO A 62 -0.69 38.07 -17.77
CA PRO A 62 -1.86 37.34 -18.24
C PRO A 62 -2.94 38.30 -18.79
N PRO A 63 -3.69 37.88 -19.83
CA PRO A 63 -4.74 38.70 -20.41
C PRO A 63 -5.86 38.98 -19.41
N ARG A 64 -6.32 40.24 -19.37
CA ARG A 64 -7.45 40.69 -18.55
C ARG A 64 -8.72 39.94 -18.99
N ARG A 65 -9.36 39.25 -18.05
CA ARG A 65 -10.65 38.57 -18.28
C ARG A 65 -11.75 39.61 -18.50
N SER A 66 -12.45 39.49 -19.62
CA SER A 66 -13.66 40.27 -19.92
C SER A 66 -14.79 39.91 -18.93
N PRO A 67 -15.66 40.87 -18.57
CA PRO A 67 -16.76 40.64 -17.65
C PRO A 67 -17.81 39.68 -18.25
N ARG A 68 -18.28 38.77 -17.39
CA ARG A 68 -19.26 37.73 -17.72
C ARG A 68 -20.66 38.38 -17.87
N PRO A 69 -21.41 38.10 -18.95
CA PRO A 69 -22.78 38.61 -19.08
C PRO A 69 -23.71 37.97 -18.04
N ALA A 70 -24.64 38.79 -17.52
CA ALA A 70 -25.61 38.41 -16.51
C ALA A 70 -26.57 37.33 -17.02
N GLN A 71 -26.81 36.30 -16.20
CA GLN A 71 -27.81 35.27 -16.47
C GLN A 71 -29.22 35.78 -16.15
N PRO A 72 -30.23 35.47 -16.99
CA PRO A 72 -31.63 35.80 -16.70
C PRO A 72 -32.22 34.87 -15.61
N PRO A 73 -33.29 35.32 -14.92
CA PRO A 73 -33.87 34.59 -13.80
C PRO A 73 -34.60 33.30 -14.25
N THR A 74 -34.34 32.22 -13.53
CA THR A 74 -34.96 30.91 -13.69
C THR A 74 -36.42 30.93 -13.24
N SER A 75 -37.30 30.47 -14.14
CA SER A 75 -38.73 30.30 -13.92
C SER A 75 -39.02 29.09 -13.00
N GLN A 76 -40.05 29.23 -12.17
CA GLN A 76 -40.45 28.30 -11.11
C GLN A 76 -40.89 26.93 -11.66
N ALA A 77 -40.48 25.86 -10.97
CA ALA A 77 -40.91 24.49 -11.24
C ALA A 77 -42.33 24.22 -10.69
N PRO A 78 -43.16 23.42 -11.39
CA PRO A 78 -44.48 23.02 -10.90
C PRO A 78 -44.40 21.95 -9.80
N PRO A 79 -45.43 21.85 -8.94
CA PRO A 79 -45.46 20.89 -7.84
C PRO A 79 -45.71 19.45 -8.32
N PRO A 80 -45.28 18.44 -7.53
CA PRO A 80 -45.46 17.03 -7.88
C PRO A 80 -46.91 16.55 -7.67
N PRO A 81 -47.38 15.57 -8.47
CA PRO A 81 -48.71 15.01 -8.33
C PRO A 81 -48.84 14.10 -7.09
N GLN A 82 -49.97 14.25 -6.39
CA GLN A 82 -50.37 13.44 -5.25
C GLN A 82 -50.74 12.02 -5.69
N ARG A 83 -50.18 10.99 -5.02
CA ARG A 83 -50.55 9.58 -5.23
C ARG A 83 -51.73 9.19 -4.33
N ALA A 84 -52.77 8.64 -4.94
CA ALA A 84 -53.86 7.93 -4.25
C ALA A 84 -53.43 6.52 -3.82
N PRO A 85 -54.03 5.94 -2.76
CA PRO A 85 -53.71 4.60 -2.27
C PRO A 85 -54.44 3.52 -3.08
N ALA A 86 -53.69 2.57 -3.63
CA ALA A 86 -54.25 1.38 -4.28
C ALA A 86 -54.47 0.26 -3.27
N ALA A 87 -55.68 -0.29 -3.32
CA ALA A 87 -56.21 -1.35 -2.50
C ALA A 87 -55.58 -2.73 -2.77
N ALA A 88 -55.73 -3.59 -1.78
CA ALA A 88 -55.30 -4.96 -1.68
C ALA A 88 -55.80 -5.87 -2.82
N GLN A 89 -54.99 -6.84 -3.20
CA GLN A 89 -55.43 -8.17 -3.65
C GLN A 89 -54.30 -9.18 -3.46
N ARG A 90 -54.55 -10.17 -2.59
CA ARG A 90 -53.76 -11.40 -2.44
C ARG A 90 -54.20 -12.41 -3.50
N PRO A 91 -53.28 -13.19 -4.06
CA PRO A 91 -53.56 -14.57 -4.42
C PRO A 91 -52.62 -15.53 -3.69
N THR A 92 -53.26 -16.46 -2.97
CA THR A 92 -52.76 -17.76 -2.56
C THR A 92 -52.30 -18.57 -3.77
N ALA A 93 -51.04 -19.02 -3.78
CA ALA A 93 -50.59 -20.11 -4.62
C ALA A 93 -49.60 -20.98 -3.83
N GLN A 94 -50.13 -22.13 -3.45
CA GLN A 94 -49.50 -23.27 -2.80
C GLN A 94 -48.79 -24.06 -3.91
N GLN A 95 -47.46 -24.08 -3.91
CA GLN A 95 -46.70 -25.01 -4.77
C GLN A 95 -45.62 -25.73 -3.97
N GLN A 96 -45.65 -27.03 -4.19
CA GLN A 96 -45.01 -28.10 -3.46
C GLN A 96 -43.51 -28.13 -3.74
N ALA A 97 -42.73 -28.32 -2.68
CA ALA A 97 -41.30 -28.59 -2.77
C ALA A 97 -41.05 -30.03 -3.26
N PRO A 98 -40.22 -30.25 -4.29
CA PRO A 98 -39.65 -31.56 -4.54
C PRO A 98 -38.49 -31.81 -3.57
N GLN A 99 -38.63 -32.86 -2.76
CA GLN A 99 -37.56 -33.44 -1.95
C GLN A 99 -36.51 -34.06 -2.88
N ALA A 100 -35.40 -33.35 -3.09
CA ALA A 100 -34.20 -33.92 -3.70
C ALA A 100 -33.23 -34.37 -2.59
N GLN A 101 -33.24 -35.67 -2.31
CA GLN A 101 -32.23 -36.35 -1.52
C GLN A 101 -30.94 -36.45 -2.33
N HIS A 102 -30.03 -35.49 -2.16
CA HIS A 102 -28.61 -35.69 -2.48
C HIS A 102 -27.81 -35.73 -1.18
N ARG A 103 -27.56 -36.96 -0.71
CA ARG A 103 -26.41 -37.30 0.14
C ARG A 103 -25.14 -37.09 -0.69
N GLY A 104 -24.71 -35.84 -0.81
CA GLY A 104 -23.33 -35.49 -1.13
C GLY A 104 -22.56 -35.44 0.18
N SER A 105 -21.59 -36.34 0.37
CA SER A 105 -20.67 -36.27 1.50
C SER A 105 -19.84 -35.00 1.34
N HIS A 106 -20.33 -33.88 1.89
CA HIS A 106 -19.48 -32.75 2.18
C HIS A 106 -18.48 -33.23 3.23
N GLY A 107 -17.32 -33.70 2.74
CA GLY A 107 -16.11 -33.73 3.54
C GLY A 107 -15.99 -32.34 4.13
N SER A 108 -16.21 -32.26 5.44
CA SER A 108 -15.88 -31.10 6.24
C SER A 108 -14.41 -30.82 5.98
N GLN A 109 -14.12 -29.94 5.02
CA GLN A 109 -12.86 -29.24 4.98
C GLN A 109 -12.81 -28.52 6.31
N GLY A 110 -12.17 -29.17 7.29
CA GLY A 110 -11.81 -28.54 8.54
C GLY A 110 -11.01 -27.32 8.11
N ALA A 111 -11.62 -26.15 8.20
CA ALA A 111 -10.95 -24.90 7.95
C ALA A 111 -9.72 -24.92 8.85
N LEU A 112 -8.54 -25.12 8.24
CA LEU A 112 -7.27 -25.13 8.95
C LEU A 112 -7.29 -23.89 9.85
N GLN A 113 -7.21 -24.13 11.16
CA GLN A 113 -7.03 -23.07 12.12
C GLN A 113 -5.83 -22.24 11.63
N PRO A 114 -5.96 -20.92 11.42
CA PRO A 114 -4.92 -20.11 10.78
C PRO A 114 -3.58 -20.05 11.53
N SER A 115 -3.41 -20.77 12.65
CA SER A 115 -2.24 -20.70 13.54
C SER A 115 -0.92 -21.02 12.87
N ASP A 116 -0.93 -21.91 11.87
CA ASP A 116 0.28 -22.31 11.14
C ASP A 116 0.17 -22.03 9.63
N ALA A 117 -0.83 -21.26 9.21
CA ALA A 117 -1.07 -21.01 7.80
C ALA A 117 0.07 -20.16 7.22
N PRO A 118 0.70 -20.60 6.10
CA PRO A 118 1.71 -19.80 5.41
C PRO A 118 1.21 -18.39 5.15
N ILE A 119 2.14 -17.44 5.14
CA ILE A 119 1.83 -16.01 5.06
C ILE A 119 0.89 -15.64 3.91
N VAL A 120 1.02 -16.31 2.77
CA VAL A 120 0.18 -16.15 1.58
C VAL A 120 -1.26 -16.60 1.84
N SER A 121 -1.45 -17.77 2.45
CA SER A 121 -2.78 -18.29 2.80
C SER A 121 -3.48 -17.39 3.82
N SER A 122 -2.74 -16.90 4.82
CA SER A 122 -3.27 -15.95 5.80
C SER A 122 -3.71 -14.64 5.14
N ARG A 123 -2.92 -14.12 4.19
CA ARG A 123 -3.27 -12.94 3.40
C ARG A 123 -4.52 -13.18 2.55
N GLN A 124 -4.61 -14.31 1.85
CA GLN A 124 -5.77 -14.66 1.04
C GLN A 124 -7.04 -14.77 1.89
N TRP A 125 -6.94 -15.37 3.09
CA TRP A 125 -8.04 -15.40 4.05
C TRP A 125 -8.48 -14.00 4.47
N LEU A 126 -7.54 -13.11 4.83
CA LEU A 126 -7.83 -11.71 5.14
C LEU A 126 -8.55 -11.00 3.98
N LEU A 127 -8.05 -11.18 2.75
CA LEU A 127 -8.67 -10.62 1.54
C LEU A 127 -10.07 -11.19 1.28
N GLY A 128 -10.37 -12.42 1.70
CA GLY A 128 -11.70 -13.01 1.63
C GLY A 128 -12.69 -12.46 2.66
N LEU A 129 -12.20 -11.95 3.80
CA LEU A 129 -13.03 -11.37 4.86
C LEU A 129 -13.39 -9.90 4.63
N VAL A 130 -12.49 -9.12 4.04
CA VAL A 130 -12.72 -7.69 3.84
C VAL A 130 -13.56 -7.45 2.57
N PRO A 131 -14.69 -6.73 2.63
CA PRO A 131 -15.50 -6.49 1.44
C PRO A 131 -14.75 -5.71 0.36
N ARG A 132 -14.80 -6.20 -0.88
CA ARG A 132 -14.33 -5.48 -2.06
C ARG A 132 -15.26 -4.29 -2.35
N GLN A 133 -14.67 -3.13 -2.58
CA GLN A 133 -15.36 -1.90 -2.95
C GLN A 133 -15.13 -1.63 -4.43
N GLN A 134 -16.20 -1.24 -5.15
CA GLN A 134 -16.14 -0.86 -6.55
C GLN A 134 -16.30 0.65 -6.67
N PHE A 135 -15.44 1.26 -7.49
CA PHE A 135 -15.46 2.70 -7.72
C PHE A 135 -15.41 3.01 -9.20
N ARG A 136 -16.29 3.91 -9.65
CA ARG A 136 -16.11 4.61 -10.92
C ARG A 136 -15.11 5.73 -10.71
N VAL A 137 -13.99 5.66 -11.44
CA VAL A 137 -12.94 6.69 -11.32
C VAL A 137 -13.42 7.98 -12.00
N VAL A 138 -13.21 9.12 -11.33
CA VAL A 138 -13.61 10.44 -11.79
C VAL A 138 -12.40 11.30 -12.18
N GLY A 139 -12.63 12.45 -12.81
CA GLY A 139 -11.56 13.32 -13.28
C GLY A 139 -10.75 12.73 -14.44
N VAL A 140 -11.35 11.81 -15.20
CA VAL A 140 -10.71 11.11 -16.32
C VAL A 140 -10.57 11.96 -17.58
N SER A 141 -11.25 13.10 -17.67
CA SER A 141 -11.26 13.99 -18.84
C SER A 141 -10.16 15.07 -18.82
N PHE A 142 -9.31 15.07 -17.79
CA PHE A 142 -8.23 16.05 -17.64
C PHE A 142 -6.88 15.46 -18.04
N ASP A 143 -5.96 16.33 -18.48
CA ASP A 143 -4.63 15.97 -18.94
C ASP A 143 -4.68 14.88 -20.05
N ASP A 144 -3.64 14.04 -20.12
CA ASP A 144 -3.54 12.96 -21.10
C ASP A 144 -4.32 11.69 -20.72
N ARG A 145 -5.18 11.73 -19.70
CA ARG A 145 -5.84 10.52 -19.14
C ARG A 145 -6.75 9.81 -20.14
N GLN A 146 -7.40 10.55 -21.04
CA GLN A 146 -8.21 9.97 -22.11
C GLN A 146 -7.40 9.12 -23.10
N SER A 147 -6.09 9.37 -23.22
CA SER A 147 -5.19 8.53 -24.02
C SER A 147 -4.73 7.26 -23.29
N LEU A 148 -4.75 7.28 -21.96
CA LEU A 148 -4.29 6.17 -21.12
C LEU A 148 -5.39 5.12 -20.88
N ILE A 149 -6.62 5.55 -20.63
CA ILE A 149 -7.74 4.66 -20.28
C ILE A 149 -8.02 3.56 -21.33
N PRO A 150 -7.95 3.82 -22.66
CA PRO A 150 -8.13 2.78 -23.68
C PRO A 150 -7.08 1.66 -23.60
N LEU A 151 -5.93 1.92 -22.97
CA LEU A 151 -4.83 0.96 -22.82
C LEU A 151 -5.00 0.08 -21.57
N LEU A 152 -5.96 0.39 -20.70
CA LEU A 152 -6.19 -0.37 -19.48
C LEU A 152 -6.78 -1.74 -19.80
N GLN A 153 -6.21 -2.77 -19.18
CA GLN A 153 -6.71 -4.13 -19.29
C GLN A 153 -7.55 -4.49 -18.08
N LYS A 154 -8.56 -5.34 -18.27
CA LYS A 154 -9.28 -5.94 -17.14
C LYS A 154 -8.28 -6.69 -16.26
N ASP A 155 -8.48 -6.58 -14.94
CA ASP A 155 -7.67 -7.19 -13.89
C ASP A 155 -6.24 -6.60 -13.76
N GLN A 156 -5.87 -5.61 -14.58
CA GLN A 156 -4.61 -4.86 -14.43
C GLN A 156 -4.55 -4.20 -13.06
N ALA A 157 -3.40 -4.32 -12.39
CA ALA A 157 -3.20 -3.74 -11.08
C ALA A 157 -3.08 -2.21 -11.13
N VAL A 158 -3.63 -1.56 -10.12
CA VAL A 158 -3.58 -0.10 -9.91
C VAL A 158 -3.27 0.22 -8.45
N ALA A 159 -2.69 1.39 -8.22
CA ALA A 159 -2.45 1.94 -6.89
C ALA A 159 -3.44 3.08 -6.60
N CYS A 160 -4.02 3.08 -5.40
CA CYS A 160 -4.79 4.20 -4.88
C CYS A 160 -3.93 4.91 -3.83
N VAL A 161 -3.58 6.17 -4.07
CA VAL A 161 -2.61 6.93 -3.27
C VAL A 161 -3.31 8.17 -2.70
N ARG A 162 -3.27 8.35 -1.37
CA ARG A 162 -3.75 9.57 -0.72
C ARG A 162 -2.83 10.74 -1.04
N GLU A 163 -3.42 11.90 -1.31
CA GLU A 163 -2.71 13.14 -1.57
C GLU A 163 -3.12 14.20 -0.52
N PRO A 164 -2.60 14.13 0.72
CA PRO A 164 -2.96 15.06 1.78
C PRO A 164 -2.64 16.52 1.45
N ASP A 165 -1.63 16.74 0.61
CA ASP A 165 -1.19 18.06 0.15
C ASP A 165 -1.91 18.53 -1.13
N ASN A 166 -2.96 17.81 -1.58
CA ASN A 166 -3.71 18.21 -2.76
C ASN A 166 -4.46 19.53 -2.49
N PRO A 167 -4.24 20.59 -3.29
CA PRO A 167 -4.74 21.93 -3.01
C PRO A 167 -6.26 22.06 -3.11
N HIS A 168 -6.93 21.08 -3.73
CA HIS A 168 -8.39 21.09 -3.93
C HIS A 168 -9.13 20.22 -2.91
N ASP A 169 -8.46 19.19 -2.38
CA ASP A 169 -9.04 18.22 -1.45
C ASP A 169 -7.94 17.50 -0.64
N PRO A 170 -7.73 17.80 0.64
CA PRO A 170 -6.74 17.09 1.46
C PRO A 170 -7.09 15.62 1.71
N ASN A 171 -8.29 15.16 1.30
CA ASN A 171 -8.67 13.76 1.32
C ASN A 171 -8.64 13.11 -0.07
N ALA A 172 -8.07 13.77 -1.08
CA ALA A 172 -7.96 13.21 -2.43
C ALA A 172 -7.27 11.85 -2.42
N VAL A 173 -7.81 10.92 -3.20
CA VAL A 173 -7.21 9.62 -3.47
C VAL A 173 -7.04 9.48 -4.98
N ALA A 174 -5.80 9.59 -5.44
CA ALA A 174 -5.45 9.40 -6.85
C ALA A 174 -5.42 7.91 -7.18
N VAL A 175 -5.96 7.54 -8.34
CA VAL A 175 -5.84 6.20 -8.91
C VAL A 175 -4.72 6.25 -9.95
N ARG A 176 -3.70 5.44 -9.77
CA ARG A 176 -2.49 5.43 -10.60
C ARG A 176 -2.23 4.03 -11.14
N THR A 177 -1.61 3.95 -12.31
CA THR A 177 -0.94 2.72 -12.75
C THR A 177 0.23 2.38 -11.82
N LEU A 178 0.70 1.14 -11.84
CA LEU A 178 1.87 0.75 -11.05
C LEU A 178 3.17 1.43 -11.47
N ASP A 179 3.23 2.03 -12.66
CA ASP A 179 4.34 2.88 -13.09
C ASP A 179 4.22 4.36 -12.67
N GLY A 180 3.18 4.70 -11.90
CA GLY A 180 2.99 6.01 -11.28
C GLY A 180 2.17 7.01 -12.09
N ARG A 181 1.69 6.69 -13.29
CA ARG A 181 0.85 7.59 -14.10
C ARG A 181 -0.53 7.75 -13.47
N ASN A 182 -0.98 9.00 -13.33
CA ASN A 182 -2.30 9.31 -12.78
C ASN A 182 -3.40 9.01 -13.81
N LEU A 183 -4.40 8.20 -13.42
CA LEU A 183 -5.55 7.83 -14.23
C LEU A 183 -6.81 8.61 -13.85
N GLY A 184 -6.84 9.24 -12.67
CA GLY A 184 -8.00 9.94 -12.14
C GLY A 184 -8.07 9.82 -10.62
N TYR A 185 -9.27 10.02 -10.07
CA TYR A 185 -9.48 10.08 -8.62
C TYR A 185 -10.67 9.23 -8.17
N ILE A 186 -10.63 8.80 -6.92
CA ILE A 186 -11.81 8.29 -6.21
C ILE A 186 -12.80 9.45 -6.01
N PRO A 187 -14.12 9.25 -6.20
CA PRO A 187 -15.12 10.26 -5.87
C PRO A 187 -14.97 10.77 -4.43
N ARG A 188 -15.04 12.10 -4.25
CA ARG A 188 -14.83 12.77 -2.96
C ARG A 188 -15.70 12.22 -1.83
N ASP A 189 -16.94 11.85 -2.11
CA ASP A 189 -17.87 11.26 -1.12
C ASP A 189 -17.46 9.84 -0.67
N ARG A 190 -16.48 9.23 -1.34
CA ARG A 190 -16.00 7.87 -1.08
C ARG A 190 -14.58 7.81 -0.52
N THR A 191 -13.86 8.93 -0.48
CA THR A 191 -12.47 8.96 0.03
C THR A 191 -12.38 8.62 1.51
N VAL A 192 -13.46 8.84 2.28
CA VAL A 192 -13.57 8.44 3.71
C VAL A 192 -13.36 6.94 3.96
N LEU A 193 -13.53 6.10 2.93
CA LEU A 193 -13.31 4.66 3.04
C LEU A 193 -11.82 4.29 3.08
N PHE A 194 -10.92 5.20 2.65
CA PHE A 194 -9.49 4.95 2.53
C PHE A 194 -8.77 5.35 3.82
N SER A 195 -8.51 4.36 4.67
CA SER A 195 -7.78 4.55 5.94
C SER A 195 -6.26 4.46 5.78
N GLN A 196 -5.78 3.97 4.64
CA GLN A 196 -4.36 3.80 4.33
C GLN A 196 -3.91 4.86 3.33
N ASP A 197 -2.64 5.28 3.40
CA ASP A 197 -2.06 6.22 2.44
C ASP A 197 -1.85 5.59 1.05
N LEU A 198 -1.69 4.26 1.02
CA LEU A 198 -1.60 3.46 -0.19
C LEU A 198 -2.51 2.22 -0.04
N CYS A 199 -3.24 1.89 -1.08
CA CYS A 199 -3.81 0.55 -1.25
C CYS A 199 -3.75 0.14 -2.72
N PHE A 200 -3.87 -1.16 -2.98
CA PHE A 200 -3.85 -1.71 -4.33
C PHE A 200 -5.25 -2.18 -4.74
N GLY A 201 -5.51 -2.16 -6.04
CA GLY A 201 -6.74 -2.64 -6.64
C GLY A 201 -6.51 -3.14 -8.05
N HIS A 202 -7.60 -3.43 -8.74
CA HIS A 202 -7.59 -3.89 -10.12
C HIS A 202 -8.61 -3.14 -10.96
N VAL A 203 -8.31 -2.95 -12.24
CA VAL A 203 -9.28 -2.46 -13.22
C VAL A 203 -10.38 -3.50 -13.40
N GLN A 204 -11.62 -3.14 -13.10
CA GLN A 204 -12.78 -4.00 -13.27
C GLN A 204 -13.32 -3.93 -14.70
N SER A 205 -13.38 -2.72 -15.27
CA SER A 205 -13.83 -2.47 -16.64
C SER A 205 -13.32 -1.13 -17.14
N ALA A 206 -13.04 -1.02 -18.44
CA ALA A 206 -12.73 0.23 -19.13
C ALA A 206 -13.54 0.29 -20.43
N GLY A 207 -14.06 1.46 -20.80
CA GLY A 207 -14.93 1.62 -21.96
C GLY A 207 -15.35 3.06 -22.22
N ARG A 208 -15.87 3.31 -23.42
CA ARG A 208 -16.50 4.59 -23.75
C ARG A 208 -17.86 4.71 -23.07
N GLN A 209 -18.18 5.90 -22.57
CA GLN A 209 -19.43 6.20 -21.87
C GLN A 209 -19.97 7.57 -22.29
N GLY A 210 -21.30 7.71 -22.29
CA GLY A 210 -22.00 8.95 -22.64
C GLY A 210 -22.06 9.23 -24.15
N GLU A 211 -22.80 10.27 -24.52
CA GLU A 211 -23.01 10.68 -25.91
C GLU A 211 -21.72 11.18 -26.58
N GLU A 212 -20.83 11.82 -25.80
CA GLU A 212 -19.53 12.29 -26.26
C GLU A 212 -18.52 11.14 -26.47
N GLY A 213 -18.86 9.92 -26.04
CA GLY A 213 -18.01 8.74 -26.22
C GLY A 213 -16.66 8.83 -25.50
N LEU A 214 -16.60 9.57 -24.40
CA LEU A 214 -15.42 9.70 -23.54
C LEU A 214 -15.11 8.38 -22.84
N TRP A 215 -13.82 8.10 -22.64
CA TRP A 215 -13.38 6.90 -21.93
C TRP A 215 -13.53 7.06 -20.42
N GLY A 216 -14.05 6.01 -19.79
CA GLY A 216 -14.12 5.87 -18.34
C GLY A 216 -13.79 4.43 -17.92
N PHE A 217 -13.55 4.23 -16.64
CA PHE A 217 -13.24 2.92 -16.09
C PHE A 217 -13.70 2.77 -14.64
N ASN A 218 -13.87 1.53 -14.21
CA ASN A 218 -14.15 1.16 -12.84
C ASN A 218 -12.99 0.34 -12.28
N ILE A 219 -12.74 0.49 -10.98
CA ILE A 219 -11.78 -0.33 -10.24
C ILE A 219 -12.47 -1.07 -9.12
N VAL A 220 -11.83 -2.15 -8.67
CA VAL A 220 -12.16 -2.86 -7.44
C VAL A 220 -10.97 -2.82 -6.50
N THR A 221 -11.17 -2.47 -5.23
CA THR A 221 -10.11 -2.42 -4.21
C THR A 221 -10.67 -2.72 -2.81
N GLN A 222 -9.78 -2.90 -1.83
CA GLN A 222 -10.10 -3.10 -0.42
C GLN A 222 -9.37 -2.02 0.40
N PRO A 223 -9.95 -0.80 0.52
CA PRO A 223 -9.25 0.38 1.02
C PRO A 223 -8.68 0.28 2.45
N THR A 224 -9.20 -0.65 3.25
CA THR A 224 -8.79 -0.86 4.64
C THR A 224 -7.69 -1.90 4.79
N VAL A 225 -7.44 -2.72 3.76
CA VAL A 225 -6.41 -3.76 3.78
C VAL A 225 -5.05 -3.10 3.59
N PRO A 226 -4.08 -3.27 4.51
CA PRO A 226 -2.74 -2.71 4.34
C PRO A 226 -2.07 -3.25 3.07
N PRO A 227 -1.35 -2.41 2.31
CA PRO A 227 -0.62 -2.84 1.14
C PRO A 227 0.60 -3.68 1.55
N VAL A 228 1.03 -4.58 0.65
CA VAL A 228 2.37 -5.15 0.69
C VAL A 228 3.18 -4.40 -0.36
N GLU A 229 4.08 -3.55 0.08
CA GLU A 229 4.81 -2.61 -0.78
C GLU A 229 6.33 -2.79 -0.65
N VAL A 230 7.06 -2.31 -1.66
CA VAL A 230 8.51 -2.17 -1.63
C VAL A 230 8.84 -0.73 -1.33
N HIS A 231 9.79 -0.49 -0.43
CA HIS A 231 10.15 0.84 -0.03
C HIS A 231 11.24 1.46 -0.93
N ALA A 232 10.99 2.69 -1.38
CA ALA A 232 11.94 3.47 -2.19
C ALA A 232 12.74 4.46 -1.32
N TRP A 233 13.46 4.01 -0.29
CA TRP A 233 14.12 4.93 0.63
C TRP A 233 15.32 5.68 0.01
N PRO A 234 15.54 6.97 0.35
CA PRO A 234 16.74 7.71 -0.06
C PRO A 234 18.01 7.00 0.43
N ALA A 235 18.99 6.81 -0.45
CA ALA A 235 20.20 6.06 -0.15
C ALA A 235 20.95 6.57 1.09
N ALA A 236 20.97 7.89 1.30
CA ALA A 236 21.63 8.53 2.44
C ALA A 236 21.03 8.14 3.80
N LEU A 237 19.75 7.76 3.84
CA LEU A 237 19.05 7.41 5.08
C LEU A 237 19.04 5.91 5.37
N ARG A 238 19.23 5.05 4.36
CA ARG A 238 19.10 3.58 4.48
C ARG A 238 19.88 2.97 5.65
N PRO A 239 21.15 3.34 5.93
CA PRO A 239 21.90 2.77 7.06
C PRO A 239 21.25 3.01 8.43
N HIS A 240 20.35 4.00 8.51
CA HIS A 240 19.74 4.48 9.74
C HIS A 240 18.31 3.95 9.96
N LEU A 241 17.72 3.24 8.98
CA LEU A 241 16.32 2.79 9.07
C LEU A 241 16.14 1.48 9.84
N ASN A 242 17.21 0.71 10.03
CA ASN A 242 17.19 -0.45 10.91
C ASN A 242 17.28 0.00 12.37
N LEU A 243 16.15 0.46 12.91
CA LEU A 243 16.06 0.95 14.29
C LEU A 243 16.23 -0.18 15.31
N ALA A 244 15.80 -1.40 14.97
CA ALA A 244 15.88 -2.55 15.87
C ALA A 244 17.33 -2.87 16.26
N SER A 245 18.29 -2.78 15.33
CA SER A 245 19.71 -2.99 15.65
C SER A 245 20.32 -1.82 16.42
N GLN A 246 19.92 -0.59 16.12
CA GLN A 246 20.46 0.62 16.73
C GLN A 246 19.94 0.88 18.15
N LEU A 247 18.72 0.41 18.46
CA LEU A 247 18.01 0.63 19.72
C LEU A 247 17.81 -0.65 20.53
N ALA A 248 18.48 -1.76 20.17
CA ALA A 248 18.27 -3.08 20.78
C ALA A 248 18.42 -3.09 22.32
N ARG A 249 19.25 -2.20 22.86
CA ARG A 249 19.54 -2.09 24.31
C ARG A 249 18.65 -1.09 25.05
N ASP A 250 17.82 -0.33 24.35
CA ASP A 250 16.94 0.66 24.96
C ASP A 250 15.65 -0.02 25.47
N GLU A 251 15.39 0.07 26.78
CA GLU A 251 14.22 -0.56 27.40
C GLU A 251 12.90 0.05 26.94
N ALA A 252 12.87 1.37 26.67
CA ALA A 252 11.68 2.02 26.17
C ALA A 252 11.35 1.52 24.75
N TRP A 253 12.36 1.34 23.89
CA TRP A 253 12.20 0.73 22.57
C TRP A 253 11.63 -0.70 22.66
N GLN A 254 12.17 -1.54 23.55
CA GLN A 254 11.66 -2.90 23.74
C GLN A 254 10.20 -2.92 24.21
N ARG A 255 9.81 -2.02 25.13
CA ARG A 255 8.41 -1.86 25.55
C ARG A 255 7.51 -1.47 24.38
N LEU A 256 7.94 -0.54 23.52
CA LEU A 256 7.16 -0.15 22.34
C LEU A 256 6.97 -1.31 21.35
N GLN A 257 7.99 -2.16 21.18
CA GLN A 257 7.86 -3.37 20.36
C GLN A 257 6.87 -4.36 20.97
N GLN A 258 6.95 -4.61 22.27
CA GLN A 258 6.00 -5.48 22.99
C GLN A 258 4.58 -4.95 22.89
N ASP A 259 4.37 -3.65 23.08
CA ASP A 259 3.05 -3.01 22.96
C ASP A 259 2.50 -3.12 21.54
N ALA A 260 3.32 -2.92 20.51
CA ALA A 260 2.90 -3.07 19.12
C ALA A 260 2.46 -4.51 18.81
N PHE A 261 3.26 -5.48 19.23
CA PHE A 261 2.95 -6.91 19.07
C PHE A 261 1.68 -7.32 19.83
N ALA A 262 1.52 -6.83 21.07
CA ALA A 262 0.36 -7.10 21.91
C ALA A 262 -0.92 -6.49 21.32
N ARG A 263 -0.87 -5.23 20.82
CA ARG A 263 -2.00 -4.61 20.11
C ARG A 263 -2.44 -5.40 18.89
N ALA A 264 -1.48 -5.98 18.17
CA ALA A 264 -1.74 -6.85 17.02
C ALA A 264 -2.11 -8.30 17.41
N GLN A 265 -2.19 -8.61 18.70
CA GLN A 265 -2.53 -9.93 19.23
C GLN A 265 -1.62 -11.04 18.67
N GLY A 266 -0.34 -10.73 18.47
CA GLY A 266 0.64 -11.67 17.91
C GLY A 266 0.40 -12.04 16.44
N ARG A 267 -0.27 -11.17 15.68
CA ARG A 267 -0.50 -11.34 14.24
C ARG A 267 0.16 -10.24 13.42
N CYS A 268 0.54 -10.58 12.20
CA CYS A 268 0.95 -9.63 11.19
C CYS A 268 -0.23 -8.73 10.83
N GLU A 269 -0.11 -7.42 11.00
CA GLU A 269 -1.17 -6.47 10.66
C GLU A 269 -1.42 -6.39 9.15
N VAL A 270 -0.46 -6.83 8.33
CA VAL A 270 -0.58 -6.84 6.86
C VAL A 270 -1.22 -8.13 6.35
N THR A 271 -0.86 -9.29 6.90
CA THR A 271 -1.28 -10.59 6.32
C THR A 271 -2.16 -11.41 7.26
N SER A 272 -2.37 -10.96 8.50
CA SER A 272 -3.03 -11.70 9.58
C SER A 272 -2.34 -13.02 10.00
N ALA A 273 -1.17 -13.34 9.43
CA ALA A 273 -0.38 -14.50 9.79
C ALA A 273 0.08 -14.41 11.25
N PHE A 274 0.18 -15.55 11.94
CA PHE A 274 0.70 -15.57 13.30
C PHE A 274 2.20 -15.29 13.32
N LEU A 275 2.63 -14.65 14.40
CA LEU A 275 4.02 -14.24 14.61
C LEU A 275 4.57 -14.95 15.84
N GLU A 276 5.77 -15.54 15.70
CA GLU A 276 6.38 -16.34 16.77
C GLU A 276 6.87 -15.48 17.94
N SER A 277 7.39 -14.29 17.66
CA SER A 277 7.95 -13.41 18.70
C SER A 277 7.88 -11.91 18.32
N PRO A 278 7.82 -11.00 19.32
CA PRO A 278 7.82 -9.55 19.07
C PRO A 278 9.10 -9.04 18.40
N ALA A 279 10.27 -9.56 18.78
CA ALA A 279 11.56 -8.99 18.40
C ALA A 279 11.81 -9.07 16.89
N ALA A 280 11.42 -10.17 16.24
CA ALA A 280 11.56 -10.36 14.80
C ALA A 280 10.39 -9.80 13.99
N ALA A 281 9.27 -9.49 14.65
CA ALA A 281 8.00 -9.28 13.99
C ALA A 281 7.39 -7.89 14.23
N VAL A 282 8.22 -6.89 14.58
CA VAL A 282 7.78 -5.50 14.70
C VAL A 282 8.68 -4.60 13.86
N ALA A 283 8.07 -3.92 12.89
CA ALA A 283 8.73 -3.03 11.95
C ALA A 283 8.35 -1.56 12.20
N PRO A 284 9.27 -0.62 11.96
CA PRO A 284 8.95 0.80 11.97
C PRO A 284 8.04 1.18 10.79
N ARG A 285 7.02 2.00 11.08
CA ARG A 285 6.16 2.62 10.07
C ARG A 285 6.69 4.00 9.72
N TRP A 286 7.07 4.17 8.46
CA TRP A 286 7.59 5.43 7.95
C TRP A 286 6.55 6.12 7.07
N GLN A 287 6.53 7.45 7.15
CA GLN A 287 5.81 8.32 6.23
C GLN A 287 6.83 9.23 5.53
N CYS A 288 6.74 9.32 4.20
CA CYS A 288 7.64 10.13 3.40
C CYS A 288 6.95 11.45 3.05
N ASP A 289 7.52 12.56 3.52
CA ASP A 289 7.15 13.93 3.14
C ASP A 289 8.16 14.41 2.09
N GLU A 290 7.80 14.24 0.82
CA GLU A 290 8.67 14.56 -0.32
C GLU A 290 8.99 16.06 -0.41
N PRO A 291 8.00 16.99 -0.28
CA PRO A 291 8.29 18.41 -0.31
C PRO A 291 9.27 18.85 0.79
N ALA A 292 9.10 18.34 2.01
CA ALA A 292 9.98 18.67 3.13
C ALA A 292 11.26 17.83 3.19
N ARG A 293 11.38 16.80 2.33
CA ARG A 293 12.46 15.79 2.34
C ARG A 293 12.65 15.17 3.72
N VAL A 294 11.54 14.83 4.36
CA VAL A 294 11.52 14.23 5.70
C VAL A 294 10.98 12.82 5.62
N LEU A 295 11.72 11.87 6.19
CA LEU A 295 11.20 10.54 6.47
C LEU A 295 10.81 10.47 7.94
N ARG A 296 9.50 10.53 8.21
CA ARG A 296 8.92 10.58 9.56
C ARG A 296 8.58 9.19 10.06
N LEU A 297 9.04 8.86 11.26
CA LEU A 297 8.58 7.68 11.96
C LEU A 297 7.20 7.96 12.58
N VAL A 298 6.17 7.26 12.11
CA VAL A 298 4.78 7.47 12.58
C VAL A 298 4.32 6.39 13.56
N GLY A 299 5.10 5.32 13.73
CA GLY A 299 4.84 4.30 14.73
C GLY A 299 5.54 2.98 14.47
N LEU A 300 5.04 1.94 15.12
CA LEU A 300 5.47 0.55 14.93
C LEU A 300 4.27 -0.30 14.49
N ARG A 301 4.54 -1.33 13.69
CA ARG A 301 3.57 -2.30 13.19
C ARG A 301 4.06 -3.71 13.45
N ALA A 302 3.17 -4.60 13.87
CA ALA A 302 3.49 -6.03 13.88
C ALA A 302 3.47 -6.56 12.43
N GLU A 303 4.59 -7.07 11.95
CA GLU A 303 4.81 -7.40 10.56
C GLU A 303 5.69 -8.64 10.43
N ALA A 304 5.23 -9.62 9.66
CA ALA A 304 5.96 -10.86 9.45
C ALA A 304 7.31 -10.60 8.75
N PRO A 305 8.38 -11.32 9.12
CA PRO A 305 9.71 -11.15 8.53
C PRO A 305 9.72 -11.18 7.00
N GLU A 306 8.88 -12.02 6.39
CA GLU A 306 8.79 -12.14 4.94
C GLU A 306 8.17 -10.88 4.28
N VAL A 307 7.24 -10.20 4.94
CA VAL A 307 6.71 -8.90 4.46
C VAL A 307 7.77 -7.82 4.63
N GLN A 308 8.53 -7.85 5.72
CA GLN A 308 9.66 -6.94 5.91
C GLN A 308 10.72 -7.12 4.81
N GLN A 309 10.98 -8.37 4.37
CA GLN A 309 11.86 -8.66 3.23
C GLN A 309 11.32 -8.10 1.92
N VAL A 310 10.01 -8.13 1.70
CA VAL A 310 9.38 -7.45 0.55
C VAL A 310 9.60 -5.94 0.64
N GLY A 311 9.40 -5.33 1.81
CA GLY A 311 9.69 -3.91 2.04
C GLY A 311 11.14 -3.53 1.74
N ALA A 312 12.09 -4.42 2.04
CA ALA A 312 13.53 -4.25 1.83
C ALA A 312 14.06 -4.82 0.49
N LEU A 313 13.18 -5.07 -0.48
CA LEU A 313 13.54 -5.77 -1.72
C LEU A 313 14.63 -5.06 -2.52
N LEU A 314 14.66 -3.71 -2.52
CA LEU A 314 15.71 -2.96 -3.21
C LEU A 314 17.09 -3.18 -2.58
N GLU A 315 17.20 -3.19 -1.25
CA GLU A 315 18.45 -3.50 -0.56
C GLU A 315 18.87 -4.96 -0.78
N LEU A 316 17.90 -5.89 -0.75
CA LEU A 316 18.17 -7.31 -1.02
C LEU A 316 18.73 -7.52 -2.44
N ARG A 317 18.24 -6.81 -3.46
CA ARG A 317 18.76 -6.92 -4.84
C ARG A 317 20.26 -6.59 -4.94
N ALA A 318 20.74 -5.66 -4.11
CA ALA A 318 22.14 -5.26 -4.10
C ALA A 318 23.07 -6.26 -3.39
N HIS A 319 22.56 -6.98 -2.37
CA HIS A 319 23.41 -7.77 -1.46
C HIS A 319 23.10 -9.27 -1.45
N ASN A 320 21.89 -9.67 -1.80
CA ASN A 320 21.42 -11.05 -1.80
C ASN A 320 20.37 -11.29 -2.91
N PRO A 321 20.79 -11.50 -4.16
CA PRO A 321 19.88 -11.66 -5.31
C PRO A 321 18.91 -12.83 -5.17
N SER A 322 19.31 -13.92 -4.48
CA SER A 322 18.43 -15.06 -4.23
C SER A 322 17.29 -14.67 -3.29
N ALA A 323 17.58 -14.01 -2.17
CA ALA A 323 16.54 -13.51 -1.26
C ALA A 323 15.64 -12.47 -1.95
N ALA A 324 16.21 -11.61 -2.80
CA ALA A 324 15.43 -10.65 -3.59
C ALA A 324 14.44 -11.34 -4.55
N GLY A 325 14.86 -12.43 -5.21
CA GLY A 325 13.99 -13.23 -6.07
C GLY A 325 12.80 -13.82 -5.30
N HIS A 326 13.06 -14.36 -4.11
CA HIS A 326 12.00 -14.86 -3.23
C HIS A 326 11.05 -13.73 -2.77
N ALA A 327 11.58 -12.58 -2.36
CA ALA A 327 10.78 -11.42 -1.97
C ALA A 327 9.91 -10.91 -3.14
N ALA A 328 10.43 -10.87 -4.36
CA ALA A 328 9.66 -10.48 -5.55
C ALA A 328 8.51 -11.46 -5.85
N ALA A 329 8.77 -12.77 -5.75
CA ALA A 329 7.74 -13.79 -5.89
C ALA A 329 6.67 -13.67 -4.79
N LEU A 330 7.07 -13.33 -3.57
CA LEU A 330 6.14 -13.12 -2.47
C LEU A 330 5.30 -11.86 -2.65
N LEU A 331 5.89 -10.74 -3.10
CA LEU A 331 5.18 -9.52 -3.49
C LEU A 331 4.09 -9.82 -4.52
N GLN A 332 4.42 -10.63 -5.54
CA GLN A 332 3.47 -11.09 -6.55
C GLN A 332 2.28 -11.81 -5.92
N GLN A 333 2.55 -12.81 -5.08
CA GLN A 333 1.53 -13.67 -4.49
C GLN A 333 0.64 -12.93 -3.48
N LEU A 334 1.24 -12.09 -2.62
CA LEU A 334 0.51 -11.38 -1.57
C LEU A 334 -0.43 -10.29 -2.10
N ASN A 335 -0.11 -9.71 -3.27
CA ASN A 335 -0.96 -8.72 -3.92
C ASN A 335 -1.82 -9.30 -5.05
N GLY A 336 -1.66 -10.58 -5.42
CA GLY A 336 -2.40 -11.19 -6.53
C GLY A 336 -2.04 -10.57 -7.89
N TRP A 337 -0.79 -10.17 -8.06
CA TRP A 337 -0.29 -9.49 -9.26
C TRP A 337 0.18 -10.47 -10.33
N SER A 338 0.14 -10.02 -11.59
CA SER A 338 0.86 -10.72 -12.66
C SER A 338 2.37 -10.46 -12.57
N PRO A 339 3.22 -11.28 -13.22
CA PRO A 339 4.64 -10.98 -13.33
C PRO A 339 4.93 -9.62 -13.98
N ALA A 340 4.10 -9.19 -14.95
CA ALA A 340 4.25 -7.91 -15.61
C ALA A 340 3.95 -6.73 -14.67
N ASP A 341 2.92 -6.86 -13.81
CA ASP A 341 2.59 -5.86 -12.78
C ASP A 341 3.76 -5.68 -11.79
N VAL A 342 4.37 -6.78 -11.35
CA VAL A 342 5.54 -6.75 -10.45
C VAL A 342 6.70 -6.03 -11.12
N GLN A 343 6.99 -6.32 -12.39
CA GLN A 343 8.08 -5.67 -13.12
C GLN A 343 7.83 -4.16 -13.29
N LEU A 344 6.61 -3.75 -13.68
CA LEU A 344 6.23 -2.34 -13.81
C LEU A 344 6.35 -1.61 -12.47
N TYR A 345 5.85 -2.21 -11.40
CA TYR A 345 5.95 -1.65 -10.04
C TYR A 345 7.40 -1.50 -9.59
N LEU A 346 8.22 -2.54 -9.73
CA LEU A 346 9.62 -2.50 -9.31
C LEU A 346 10.43 -1.48 -10.12
N ALA A 347 10.17 -1.34 -11.41
CA ALA A 347 10.82 -0.32 -12.24
C ALA A 347 10.47 1.11 -11.77
N HIS A 348 9.21 1.34 -11.39
CA HIS A 348 8.80 2.62 -10.82
C HIS A 348 9.43 2.89 -9.46
N ILE A 349 9.48 1.88 -8.60
CA ILE A 349 10.10 1.97 -7.27
C ILE A 349 11.62 2.20 -7.39
N ASP A 350 12.31 1.58 -8.35
CA ASP A 350 13.71 1.87 -8.69
C ASP A 350 13.89 3.34 -9.11
N HIS A 351 13.04 3.83 -10.01
CA HIS A 351 13.07 5.23 -10.46
C HIS A 351 12.86 6.21 -9.30
N LEU A 352 11.86 5.95 -8.45
CA LEU A 352 11.55 6.76 -7.27
C LEU A 352 12.71 6.77 -6.28
N ALA A 353 13.32 5.60 -6.02
CA ALA A 353 14.47 5.49 -5.13
C ALA A 353 15.69 6.25 -5.67
N ALA A 354 15.93 6.20 -6.99
CA ALA A 354 16.98 6.96 -7.65
C ALA A 354 16.72 8.47 -7.58
N ALA A 355 15.49 8.91 -7.87
CA ALA A 355 15.09 10.32 -7.77
C ALA A 355 15.30 10.86 -6.35
N ARG A 356 14.81 10.16 -5.32
CA ARG A 356 15.02 10.52 -3.91
C ARG A 356 16.50 10.57 -3.55
N SER A 357 17.29 9.60 -3.99
CA SER A 357 18.73 9.53 -3.69
C SER A 357 19.56 10.62 -4.37
N SER A 358 19.07 11.18 -5.48
CA SER A 358 19.70 12.32 -6.15
C SER A 358 19.48 13.66 -5.42
N GLN A 359 18.47 13.72 -4.55
CA GLN A 359 18.16 14.91 -3.77
C GLN A 359 19.01 14.94 -2.50
N GLN A 360 19.54 16.12 -2.19
CA GLN A 360 20.26 16.36 -0.93
C GLN A 360 19.30 16.88 0.15
N GLY A 361 19.74 16.78 1.42
CA GLY A 361 19.01 17.36 2.55
C GLY A 361 17.88 16.50 3.11
N TRP A 362 17.85 15.20 2.79
CA TRP A 362 16.95 14.26 3.45
C TRP A 362 17.28 14.16 4.94
N ARG A 363 16.25 14.21 5.79
CA ARG A 363 16.37 14.07 7.25
C ARG A 363 15.37 13.06 7.81
N LEU A 364 15.64 12.59 9.02
CA LEU A 364 14.71 11.76 9.78
C LEU A 364 13.90 12.63 10.72
N ASP A 365 12.61 12.34 10.85
CA ASP A 365 11.79 12.86 11.96
C ASP A 365 11.49 11.70 12.91
N LEU A 366 12.18 11.74 14.06
CA LEU A 366 12.13 10.73 15.12
C LEU A 366 11.42 11.25 16.38
N GLN A 367 10.65 12.34 16.27
CA GLN A 367 9.94 12.94 17.39
C GLN A 367 9.04 11.92 18.11
N TRP A 368 8.41 11.01 17.35
CA TRP A 368 7.56 9.94 17.88
C TRP A 368 8.26 9.06 18.94
N LEU A 369 9.57 8.79 18.77
CA LEU A 369 10.37 8.02 19.72
C LEU A 369 10.70 8.83 20.97
N GLN A 370 11.11 10.08 20.78
CA GLN A 370 11.50 10.97 21.87
C GLN A 370 10.31 11.24 22.81
N GLU A 371 9.12 11.46 22.27
CA GLU A 371 7.86 11.60 23.03
C GLU A 371 7.52 10.35 23.87
N ARG A 372 8.10 9.19 23.55
CA ARG A 372 7.92 7.92 24.26
C ARG A 372 9.12 7.55 25.14
N GLY A 373 10.03 8.48 25.34
CA GLY A 373 11.18 8.32 26.23
C GLY A 373 12.27 7.41 25.69
N VAL A 374 12.33 7.16 24.37
CA VAL A 374 13.42 6.42 23.75
C VAL A 374 14.62 7.35 23.56
N ALA A 375 15.78 6.95 24.08
CA ALA A 375 17.00 7.73 23.93
C ALA A 375 17.60 7.52 22.53
N LEU A 376 17.78 8.60 21.77
CA LEU A 376 18.38 8.51 20.44
C LEU A 376 19.91 8.43 20.55
N PRO A 377 20.57 7.41 19.96
CA PRO A 377 22.02 7.36 19.89
C PRO A 377 22.54 8.51 19.02
N PRO A 378 23.80 8.98 19.23
CA PRO A 378 24.33 10.15 18.54
C PRO A 378 24.18 10.16 17.00
N PRO A 379 24.38 9.03 16.28
CA PRO A 379 24.17 9.00 14.83
C PRO A 379 22.73 9.32 14.40
N LEU A 380 21.73 8.88 15.17
CA LEU A 380 20.32 9.17 14.87
C LEU A 380 19.93 10.58 15.31
N ALA A 381 20.46 11.05 16.43
CA ALA A 381 20.21 12.41 16.91
C ALA A 381 20.72 13.48 15.92
N ALA A 382 21.88 13.25 15.29
CA ALA A 382 22.43 14.14 14.27
C ALA A 382 21.53 14.27 13.04
N LEU A 383 20.82 13.20 12.66
CA LEU A 383 19.90 13.18 11.52
C LEU A 383 18.51 13.75 11.86
N ALA A 384 18.14 13.75 13.14
CA ALA A 384 16.87 14.27 13.63
C ALA A 384 16.88 15.79 13.92
N GLY A 385 18.07 16.38 14.15
CA GLY A 385 18.23 17.71 14.76
C GLY A 385 18.26 18.93 13.84
N GLY A 386 18.07 18.79 12.53
CA GLY A 386 18.10 19.93 11.61
C GLY A 386 16.74 20.60 11.45
N ARG A 387 16.37 21.55 12.33
CA ARG A 387 15.31 22.53 12.05
C ARG A 387 15.89 23.84 11.56
#